data_AF-A0A946Q2G4-F1
#
_entry.id   AF-A0A946Q2G4-F1
#
_cell.length_a   1.000
_cell.length_b   1.000
_cell.length_c   1.000
_cell.angle_alpha   90.00
_cell.angle_beta   90.00
_cell.angle_gamma   90.00
#
_symmetry.space_group_name_H-M   'P 1'
#
loop_
_entity.id
_entity.type
_entity.pdbx_description
1 polymer ?
#
loop_
_entity_poly.entity_id
_entity_poly.type
_entity_poly.pdbx_seq_one_letter_code
_entity_poly.pdbx_strand_id
1 'polypeptide(L)'
;PNGTDLGSIAMGSFSETAYDGVGFGLGFASTLDDVAAGTIGAGDYYWGGAASTIFWVDPVEDMFVIFMTQLMPSATFNFRGQIKNIIYGAIED
;
A
#
# COMPACT_ATOMS: atom_id res chain seq x y z
N PRO A 1 14.62 6.73 -0.66
CA PRO A 1 15.43 7.61 -1.57
C PRO A 1 16.47 6.76 -2.33
N ASN A 2 16.65 6.96 -3.64
CA ASN A 2 17.44 6.14 -4.58
C ASN A 2 16.76 4.85 -5.12
N GLY A 3 15.42 4.76 -5.07
CA GLY A 3 14.70 3.60 -5.64
C GLY A 3 14.99 2.26 -4.94
N THR A 4 15.62 2.30 -3.77
CA THR A 4 15.91 1.13 -2.94
C THR A 4 14.72 0.78 -2.07
N ASP A 5 14.42 -0.50 -2.03
CA ASP A 5 13.30 -1.10 -1.30
C ASP A 5 13.46 -1.00 0.23
N LEU A 6 12.34 -0.92 0.97
CA LEU A 6 12.37 -0.84 2.44
C LEU A 6 13.02 -2.07 3.09
N GLY A 7 12.90 -3.26 2.51
CA GLY A 7 13.58 -4.46 2.98
C GLY A 7 15.11 -4.31 3.00
N SER A 8 15.66 -3.48 2.09
CA SER A 8 17.09 -3.21 2.02
C SER A 8 17.59 -2.17 3.05
N ILE A 9 16.69 -1.37 3.63
CA ILE A 9 17.03 -0.27 4.56
C ILE A 9 16.62 -0.61 6.00
N ALA A 10 15.54 -1.37 6.20
CA ALA A 10 14.93 -1.67 7.50
C ALA A 10 15.26 -3.09 7.99
N MET A 11 16.54 -3.49 7.97
CA MET A 11 16.98 -4.69 8.68
C MET A 11 17.01 -4.44 10.19
N GLY A 12 15.92 -4.73 10.89
CA GLY A 12 15.98 -4.98 12.34
C GLY A 12 14.88 -4.44 13.25
N SER A 13 13.80 -3.81 12.76
CA SER A 13 12.70 -3.42 13.65
C SER A 13 11.35 -3.52 12.95
N PHE A 14 10.56 -4.52 13.37
CA PHE A 14 9.15 -4.73 13.04
C PHE A 14 8.84 -4.99 11.56
N SER A 15 8.96 -6.24 11.10
CA SER A 15 8.14 -6.66 9.95
C SER A 15 7.78 -8.14 9.98
N GLU A 16 6.48 -8.39 9.91
CA GLU A 16 5.86 -9.72 9.77
C GLU A 16 5.63 -10.07 8.28
N THR A 17 6.04 -9.20 7.35
CA THR A 17 5.84 -9.36 5.89
C THR A 17 7.03 -8.77 5.15
N ALA A 18 7.60 -9.49 4.17
CA ALA A 18 8.71 -8.97 3.37
C ALA A 18 8.28 -7.63 2.75
N TYR A 19 9.02 -6.56 3.01
CA TYR A 19 8.78 -5.25 2.42
C TYR A 19 9.20 -5.19 0.95
N ASP A 20 9.51 -6.33 0.33
CA ASP A 20 9.98 -6.45 -1.04
C ASP A 20 8.99 -5.77 -2.00
N GLY A 21 9.49 -4.85 -2.82
CA GLY A 21 8.64 -4.10 -3.76
C GLY A 21 7.90 -2.92 -3.11
N VAL A 22 8.21 -2.52 -1.88
CA VAL A 22 7.62 -1.37 -1.20
C VAL A 22 8.70 -0.34 -0.83
N GLY A 23 8.57 0.85 -1.40
CA GLY A 23 9.39 2.01 -1.10
C GLY A 23 8.78 2.88 0.01
N PHE A 24 9.58 3.84 0.50
CA PHE A 24 9.12 4.89 1.41
C PHE A 24 9.67 6.25 0.99
N GLY A 25 8.74 7.22 0.87
CA GLY A 25 8.98 8.59 0.45
C GLY A 25 8.70 9.60 1.56
N LEU A 26 8.17 10.77 1.18
CA LEU A 26 7.87 11.89 2.08
C LEU A 26 6.66 11.61 2.98
N GLY A 27 6.79 10.64 3.89
CA GLY A 27 5.78 10.27 4.88
C GLY A 27 4.86 9.11 4.49
N PHE A 28 5.05 8.52 3.31
CA PHE A 28 4.16 7.49 2.74
C PHE A 28 4.92 6.32 2.15
N ALA A 29 4.29 5.15 2.19
CA ALA A 29 4.74 3.98 1.46
C ALA A 29 4.36 4.13 -0.02
N SER A 30 5.08 3.44 -0.90
CA SER A 30 4.81 3.42 -2.33
C SER A 30 5.08 2.03 -2.89
N THR A 31 4.20 1.52 -3.74
CA THR A 31 4.41 0.25 -4.43
C THR A 31 5.43 0.46 -5.54
N LEU A 32 6.59 -0.21 -5.48
CA LEU A 32 7.66 -0.14 -6.47
C LEU A 32 7.55 -1.24 -7.52
N ASP A 33 7.13 -2.44 -7.09
CA ASP A 33 6.97 -3.61 -7.96
C ASP A 33 5.80 -4.47 -7.45
N ASP A 34 4.80 -4.66 -8.30
CA ASP A 34 3.56 -5.37 -7.96
C ASP A 34 3.78 -6.84 -7.58
N VAL A 35 4.69 -7.52 -8.29
CA VAL A 35 4.96 -8.95 -8.09
C VAL A 35 5.67 -9.17 -6.76
N ALA A 36 6.70 -8.38 -6.48
CA ALA A 36 7.44 -8.44 -5.23
C ALA A 36 6.56 -8.04 -4.03
N ALA A 37 5.75 -6.98 -4.18
CA ALA A 37 4.88 -6.49 -3.11
C ALA A 37 3.62 -7.35 -2.90
N GLY A 38 3.28 -8.24 -3.83
CA GLY A 38 2.05 -9.03 -3.78
C GLY A 38 0.79 -8.17 -3.81
N THR A 39 0.86 -7.00 -4.43
CA THR A 39 -0.24 -6.05 -4.58
C THR A 39 -0.22 -5.45 -5.97
N ILE A 40 -1.22 -4.65 -6.32
CA ILE A 40 -1.34 -3.96 -7.61
C ILE A 40 -1.19 -2.46 -7.41
N GLY A 41 -0.88 -1.71 -8.48
CA GLY A 41 -0.79 -0.26 -8.42
C GLY A 41 0.63 0.25 -8.18
N ALA A 42 1.62 -0.33 -8.87
CA ALA A 42 2.98 0.17 -8.90
C ALA A 42 3.00 1.65 -9.28
N GLY A 43 3.68 2.46 -8.47
CA GLY A 43 3.71 3.92 -8.58
C GLY A 43 2.74 4.64 -7.64
N ASP A 44 1.87 3.91 -6.94
CA ASP A 44 0.99 4.51 -5.94
C ASP A 44 1.77 5.05 -4.72
N TYR A 45 1.11 5.89 -3.94
CA TYR A 45 1.58 6.25 -2.60
C TYR A 45 0.42 6.23 -1.61
N TYR A 46 0.65 5.58 -0.47
CA TYR A 46 -0.42 5.18 0.44
C TYR A 46 0.01 5.21 1.90
N TRP A 47 -1.00 5.28 2.78
CA TRP A 47 -0.83 5.05 4.21
C TRP A 47 -2.10 4.54 4.85
N GLY A 48 -1.92 3.74 5.90
CA GLY A 48 -3.01 3.18 6.70
C GLY A 48 -3.12 3.81 8.08
N GLY A 49 -4.33 3.88 8.63
CA GLY A 49 -4.57 4.26 10.02
C GLY A 49 -4.92 3.08 10.93
N ALA A 50 -4.86 3.32 12.23
CA ALA A 50 -5.09 2.30 13.28
C ALA A 50 -6.51 1.70 13.24
N ALA A 51 -7.51 2.51 12.90
CA ALA A 51 -8.91 2.13 12.80
C ALA A 51 -9.28 1.46 11.45
N SER A 52 -8.34 0.71 10.86
CA SER A 52 -8.49 0.07 9.53
C SER A 52 -8.77 1.05 8.39
N THR A 53 -8.43 2.32 8.55
CA THR A 53 -8.48 3.31 7.47
C THR A 53 -7.32 3.11 6.50
N ILE A 54 -7.50 3.54 5.26
CA ILE A 54 -6.45 3.61 4.24
C ILE A 54 -6.76 4.72 3.24
N PHE A 55 -5.73 5.38 2.74
CA PHE A 55 -5.81 6.14 1.51
C PHE A 55 -4.67 5.74 0.58
N TRP A 56 -4.87 5.93 -0.72
CA TRP A 56 -3.80 5.92 -1.70
C TRP A 56 -4.12 6.88 -2.85
N VAL A 57 -3.08 7.28 -3.57
CA VAL A 57 -3.18 7.99 -4.84
C VAL A 57 -2.38 7.20 -5.86
N ASP A 58 -2.99 6.96 -7.01
CA ASP A 58 -2.37 6.30 -8.16
C ASP A 58 -2.34 7.27 -9.35
N PRO A 59 -1.18 7.89 -9.63
CA PRO A 59 -1.03 8.78 -10.77
C PRO A 59 -1.08 8.07 -12.14
N VAL A 60 -0.85 6.76 -12.19
CA VAL A 60 -0.89 5.98 -13.44
C VAL A 60 -2.34 5.86 -13.91
N GLU A 61 -3.23 5.57 -12.96
CA GLU A 61 -4.68 5.39 -13.17
C GLU A 61 -5.49 6.69 -12.98
N ASP A 62 -4.82 7.85 -12.81
CA ASP A 62 -5.43 9.16 -12.52
C ASP A 62 -6.52 9.12 -11.42
N MET A 63 -6.25 8.42 -10.31
CA MET A 63 -7.22 8.25 -9.23
C MET A 63 -6.65 8.41 -7.83
N PHE A 64 -7.55 8.65 -6.87
CA PHE A 64 -7.27 8.52 -5.45
C PHE A 64 -8.45 7.88 -4.73
N VAL A 65 -8.16 7.20 -3.63
CA VAL A 65 -9.17 6.56 -2.78
C VAL A 65 -8.94 6.89 -1.32
N ILE A 66 -10.03 7.17 -0.61
CA ILE A 66 -10.04 7.33 0.85
C ILE A 66 -11.09 6.38 1.40
N PHE A 67 -10.64 5.42 2.22
CA PHE A 67 -11.50 4.44 2.87
C PHE A 67 -11.46 4.62 4.38
N MET A 68 -12.62 4.97 4.96
CA MET A 68 -12.76 5.33 6.38
C MET A 68 -13.61 4.29 7.09
N THR A 69 -13.02 3.59 8.06
CA THR A 69 -13.70 2.62 8.92
C THR A 69 -13.41 2.90 10.39
N GLN A 70 -14.01 2.13 11.30
CA GLN A 70 -13.86 2.23 12.75
C GLN A 70 -13.48 0.88 13.38
N LEU A 71 -12.80 0.01 12.62
CA LEU A 71 -12.39 -1.32 13.12
C LEU A 71 -10.95 -1.26 13.65
N MET A 72 -10.75 -1.69 14.89
CA MET A 72 -9.43 -1.83 15.50
C MET A 72 -9.25 -3.23 16.10
N PRO A 73 -8.04 -3.82 16.06
CA PRO A 73 -6.84 -3.32 15.37
C PRO A 73 -6.90 -3.50 13.84
N SER A 74 -6.09 -2.73 13.09
CA SER A 74 -6.11 -2.75 11.62
C SER A 74 -5.77 -4.09 10.94
N ALA A 75 -5.17 -5.03 11.68
CA ALA A 75 -4.87 -6.38 11.19
C ALA A 75 -6.05 -7.37 11.33
N THR A 76 -7.18 -6.95 11.92
CA THR A 76 -8.34 -7.83 12.18
C THR A 76 -8.95 -8.38 10.89
N PHE A 77 -8.97 -7.57 9.82
CA PHE A 77 -9.56 -7.93 8.55
C PHE A 77 -8.79 -7.27 7.40
N ASN A 78 -8.59 -8.01 6.30
CA ASN A 78 -7.87 -7.51 5.12
C ASN A 78 -8.75 -6.57 4.27
N PHE A 79 -9.15 -5.42 4.81
CA PHE A 79 -9.86 -4.41 4.02
C PHE A 79 -8.99 -3.84 2.91
N ARG A 80 -7.71 -3.58 3.20
CA ARG A 80 -6.78 -2.86 2.32
C ARG A 80 -6.53 -3.60 1.01
N GLY A 81 -6.25 -4.90 1.07
CA GLY A 81 -6.05 -5.72 -0.13
C GLY A 81 -7.35 -5.95 -0.91
N GLN A 82 -8.45 -6.25 -0.21
CA GLN A 82 -9.73 -6.52 -0.87
C GLN A 82 -10.28 -5.30 -1.61
N ILE A 83 -10.30 -4.13 -0.97
CA ILE A 83 -10.82 -2.92 -1.60
C ILE A 83 -9.99 -2.51 -2.81
N LYS A 84 -8.65 -2.67 -2.73
CA LYS A 84 -7.77 -2.38 -3.86
C LYS A 84 -8.09 -3.29 -5.05
N ASN A 85 -8.17 -4.61 -4.84
CA ASN A 85 -8.53 -5.56 -5.90
C ASN A 85 -9.91 -5.28 -6.51
N ILE A 86 -10.90 -4.90 -5.70
CA ILE A 86 -12.24 -4.56 -6.19
C ILE A 86 -12.20 -3.30 -7.06
N ILE A 87 -11.48 -2.26 -6.63
CA ILE A 87 -11.44 -0.98 -7.34
C ILE A 87 -10.69 -1.10 -8.67
N TYR A 88 -9.48 -1.67 -8.67
CA TYR A 88 -8.71 -1.84 -9.90
C TYR A 88 -9.38 -2.82 -10.86
N GLY A 89 -10.04 -3.87 -10.35
CA GLY A 89 -10.81 -4.79 -11.19
C GLY A 89 -12.06 -4.16 -11.83
N ALA A 90 -12.45 -2.95 -11.43
CA ALA A 90 -13.57 -2.19 -11.99
C ALA A 90 -13.14 -1.07 -12.95
N ILE A 91 -11.84 -0.89 -13.18
CA ILE A 91 -11.33 0.06 -14.18
C ILE A 91 -11.54 -0.55 -15.57
N GLU A 92 -12.11 0.23 -16.47
CA GLU A 92 -12.26 -0.11 -17.88
C GLU A 92 -11.37 0.84 -18.70
N ASP A 93 -10.45 0.27 -19.47
CA ASP A 93 -9.55 1.01 -20.39
C ASP A 93 -10.03 0.95 -21.85
#